data_AF-A0A968IUL2-F1
#
_entry.id   AF-A0A968IUL2-F1
#
_cell.length_a   1.000
_cell.length_b   1.000
_cell.length_c   1.000
_cell.angle_alpha   90.00
_cell.angle_beta   90.00
_cell.angle_gamma   90.00
#
_symmetry.space_group_name_H-M   'P 1'
#
loop_
_entity.id
_entity.type
_entity.pdbx_description
1 polymer ?
#
loop_
_entity_poly.entity_id
_entity_poly.type
_entity_poly.pdbx_seq_one_letter_code
_entity_poly.pdbx_strand_id
1 'polypeptide(L)'
;MTISKIPKLPKTKYSVDNDPPPPKTVCIGVSLITKEVHHIIQDDRHIEIPVDDEVVYLTVNYDVVNLPCGGASYDIIADILDTQGYPRRLWQIMSVWIPVENDLANEIF
;
A
#
# COMPACT_ATOMS: atom_id res chain seq x y z
N MET A 1 12.01 19.75 20.79
CA MET A 1 11.85 18.76 19.71
C MET A 1 11.12 17.56 20.29
N THR A 2 9.82 17.49 20.09
CA THR A 2 8.96 16.48 20.70
C THR A 2 8.79 15.35 19.70
N ILE A 3 9.46 14.22 19.94
CA ILE A 3 9.32 13.02 19.12
C ILE A 3 7.89 12.51 19.32
N SER A 4 7.05 12.68 18.30
CA SER A 4 5.70 12.12 18.27
C SER A 4 5.79 10.60 18.41
N LYS A 5 5.24 10.06 19.50
CA LYS A 5 5.15 8.62 19.72
C LYS A 5 4.16 8.05 18.72
N ILE A 6 4.67 7.32 17.74
CA ILE A 6 3.87 6.44 16.88
C ILE A 6 3.03 5.55 17.80
N PRO A 7 1.69 5.49 17.65
CA PRO A 7 0.86 4.63 18.49
C PRO A 7 1.31 3.18 18.30
N LYS A 8 1.72 2.54 19.41
CA LYS A 8 1.98 1.11 19.43
C LYS A 8 0.67 0.41 19.09
N LEU A 9 0.61 -0.20 17.91
CA LEU A 9 -0.46 -1.11 17.54
C LEU A 9 -0.66 -2.14 18.66
N PRO A 10 -1.91 -2.45 19.04
CA PRO A 10 -2.18 -3.47 20.04
C PRO A 10 -1.50 -4.78 19.60
N LYS A 11 -0.79 -5.44 20.53
CA LYS A 11 -0.27 -6.78 20.30
C LYS A 11 -1.46 -7.70 20.06
N THR A 12 -1.81 -7.93 18.80
CA THR A 12 -2.80 -8.92 18.39
C THR A 12 -2.35 -10.25 18.96
N LYS A 13 -3.11 -10.79 19.92
CA LYS A 13 -2.92 -12.17 20.40
C LYS A 13 -3.19 -13.07 19.20
N TYR A 14 -2.32 -14.06 18.98
CA TYR A 14 -2.51 -15.07 17.95
C TYR A 14 -3.92 -15.68 18.10
N SER A 15 -4.73 -15.59 17.05
CA SER A 15 -5.93 -16.40 16.94
C SER A 15 -5.48 -17.82 16.59
N VAL A 16 -5.89 -18.79 17.40
CA VAL A 16 -5.64 -20.23 17.22
C VAL A 16 -6.60 -20.88 16.21
N ASP A 17 -7.53 -20.10 15.65
CA ASP A 17 -8.58 -20.62 14.76
C ASP A 17 -8.16 -20.65 13.28
N ASN A 18 -6.98 -20.11 12.93
CA ASN A 18 -6.40 -20.22 11.59
C ASN A 18 -5.15 -21.11 11.69
N ASP A 19 -5.25 -22.35 11.19
CA ASP A 19 -4.13 -23.28 11.05
C ASP A 19 -3.84 -23.48 9.55
N PRO A 20 -2.74 -22.94 8.99
CA PRO A 20 -1.69 -22.18 9.67
C PRO A 20 -2.10 -20.71 9.96
N PRO A 21 -1.48 -20.08 10.98
CA PRO A 21 -1.74 -18.67 11.30
C PRO A 21 -1.22 -17.77 10.18
N PRO A 22 -1.86 -16.60 9.94
CA PRO A 22 -1.41 -15.67 8.92
C PRO A 22 0.01 -15.16 9.22
N PRO A 23 0.80 -14.84 8.17
CA PRO A 23 2.16 -14.34 8.34
C PRO A 23 2.15 -13.00 9.10
N LYS A 24 3.23 -12.68 9.83
CA LYS A 24 3.34 -11.39 10.54
C LYS A 24 3.43 -10.21 9.59
N THR A 25 4.17 -10.39 8.50
CA THR A 25 4.44 -9.38 7.49
C THR A 25 4.23 -9.97 6.11
N VAL A 26 3.80 -9.13 5.18
CA VAL A 26 3.59 -9.48 3.78
C VAL A 26 4.30 -8.45 2.90
N CYS A 27 4.80 -8.92 1.76
CA CYS A 27 5.23 -8.04 0.69
C CYS A 27 3.97 -7.60 -0.09
N ILE A 28 3.88 -6.32 -0.41
CA ILE A 28 2.83 -5.77 -1.26
C ILE A 28 3.45 -4.97 -2.40
N GLY A 29 2.81 -5.03 -3.56
CA GLY A 29 2.98 -4.04 -4.62
C GLY A 29 1.97 -2.91 -4.43
N VAL A 30 2.44 -1.68 -4.55
CA VAL A 30 1.64 -0.46 -4.48
C VAL A 30 1.80 0.28 -5.78
N SER A 31 0.72 0.36 -6.56
CA SER A 31 0.66 1.17 -7.78
C SER A 31 0.33 2.60 -7.40
N LEU A 32 1.25 3.51 -7.72
CA LEU A 32 1.15 4.94 -7.50
C LEU A 32 0.91 5.63 -8.84
N ILE A 33 0.07 6.65 -8.82
CA ILE A 33 -0.10 7.56 -9.95
C ILE A 33 0.24 8.97 -9.49
N THR A 34 1.03 9.66 -10.29
CA THR A 34 1.43 11.04 -10.01
C THR A 34 0.22 11.98 -10.06
N LYS A 35 0.22 12.99 -9.19
CA LYS A 35 -0.81 14.04 -9.17
C LYS A 35 -0.54 15.12 -10.22
N GLU A 36 0.67 15.16 -10.76
CA GLU A 36 0.97 16.03 -11.88
C GLU A 36 0.22 15.51 -13.11
N VAL A 37 -0.45 16.43 -13.80
CA VAL A 37 -1.16 16.15 -15.05
C VAL A 37 -0.65 17.09 -16.12
N HIS A 38 -0.35 16.53 -17.29
CA HIS A 38 -0.17 17.32 -18.49
C HIS A 38 -1.51 17.62 -19.12
N HIS A 39 -1.69 18.86 -19.55
CA HIS A 39 -2.88 19.29 -20.25
C HIS A 39 -2.61 19.37 -21.74
N ILE A 40 -3.44 18.68 -22.52
CA ILE A 40 -3.47 18.85 -23.98
C ILE A 40 -4.87 19.29 -24.41
N ILE A 41 -4.93 20.08 -25.47
CA ILE A 41 -6.18 20.42 -26.15
C ILE A 41 -6.22 19.59 -27.43
N GLN A 42 -7.23 18.72 -27.53
CA GLN A 42 -7.48 17.93 -28.73
C GLN A 42 -8.96 18.04 -29.08
N ASP A 43 -9.26 18.45 -30.32
CA ASP A 43 -10.63 18.62 -30.82
C ASP A 43 -11.53 19.50 -29.92
N ASP A 44 -10.99 20.64 -29.47
CA ASP A 44 -11.62 21.56 -28.51
C ASP A 44 -11.98 20.95 -27.13
N ARG A 45 -11.43 19.77 -26.81
CA ARG A 45 -11.58 19.13 -25.51
C ARG A 45 -10.30 19.26 -24.70
N HIS A 46 -10.48 19.57 -23.42
CA HIS A 46 -9.40 19.57 -22.44
C HIS A 46 -9.18 18.14 -21.95
N ILE A 47 -7.99 17.59 -22.17
CA ILE A 47 -7.62 16.24 -21.74
C ILE A 47 -6.49 16.37 -20.71
N GLU A 48 -6.67 15.72 -19.57
CA GLU A 48 -5.67 15.61 -18.50
C GLU A 48 -4.98 14.25 -18.61
N ILE A 49 -3.66 14.25 -18.73
CA ILE A 49 -2.85 13.03 -18.85
C ILE A 49 -1.95 12.95 -17.61
N PRO A 50 -2.06 11.90 -16.77
CA PRO A 50 -1.13 11.71 -15.67
C PRO A 50 0.29 11.52 -16.19
N VAL A 51 1.27 12.13 -15.53
CA VAL A 51 2.65 12.21 -16.05
C VAL A 51 3.37 10.86 -15.93
N ASP A 52 3.27 10.20 -14.78
CA ASP A 52 3.94 8.94 -14.49
C ASP A 52 3.13 8.04 -13.54
N ASP A 53 3.21 6.73 -13.79
CA ASP A 53 2.79 5.65 -12.90
C ASP A 53 4.03 4.92 -12.36
N GLU A 54 4.06 4.62 -11.06
CA GLU A 54 5.17 3.89 -10.43
C GLU A 54 4.66 2.72 -9.60
N VAL A 55 5.42 1.63 -9.55
CA VAL A 55 5.12 0.49 -8.68
C VAL A 55 6.20 0.39 -7.60
N VAL A 56 5.77 0.50 -6.34
CA VAL A 56 6.65 0.39 -5.17
C VAL A 56 6.33 -0.89 -4.41
N TYR A 57 7.37 -1.65 -4.06
CA TYR A 57 7.23 -2.83 -3.22
C TYR A 57 7.54 -2.52 -1.76
N LEU A 58 6.60 -2.85 -0.87
CA LEU A 58 6.72 -2.61 0.56
C LEU A 58 6.55 -3.89 1.35
N THR A 59 7.31 -4.02 2.44
CA THR A 59 7.01 -5.03 3.47
C THR A 59 6.22 -4.38 4.59
N VAL A 60 4.99 -4.82 4.80
CA VAL A 60 4.07 -4.26 5.82
C VAL A 60 3.53 -5.37 6.71
N ASN A 61 2.94 -5.01 7.86
CA ASN A 61 2.24 -5.98 8.70
C ASN A 61 1.02 -6.54 7.97
N TYR A 62 0.70 -7.82 8.16
CA TYR A 62 -0.45 -8.47 7.52
C TYR A 62 -1.78 -7.73 7.78
N ASP A 63 -1.96 -7.23 9.00
CA ASP A 63 -3.15 -6.48 9.43
C ASP A 63 -3.32 -5.14 8.67
N VAL A 64 -2.26 -4.62 8.03
CA VAL A 64 -2.33 -3.39 7.20
C VAL A 64 -2.99 -3.69 5.86
N VAL A 65 -2.91 -4.93 5.37
CA VAL A 65 -3.41 -5.33 4.04
C VAL A 65 -4.73 -6.09 4.15
N ASN A 66 -5.00 -6.70 5.30
CA ASN A 66 -6.18 -7.49 5.58
C ASN A 66 -6.99 -6.87 6.72
N LEU A 67 -7.56 -5.69 6.46
CA LEU A 67 -8.43 -5.03 7.42
C LEU A 67 -9.76 -5.81 7.60
N PRO A 68 -10.42 -5.70 8.77
CA PRO A 68 -11.71 -6.36 9.02
C PRO A 68 -12.83 -5.97 8.04
N CYS A 69 -12.73 -4.80 7.40
CA CYS A 69 -13.69 -4.33 6.40
C CYS A 69 -13.39 -4.80 4.97
N GLY A 70 -12.34 -5.60 4.78
CA GLY A 70 -11.81 -5.97 3.48
C GLY A 70 -10.89 -4.89 2.91
N GLY A 71 -9.74 -5.33 2.38
CA GLY A 71 -8.75 -4.46 1.73
C GLY A 71 -7.70 -3.86 2.67
N ALA A 72 -6.84 -3.01 2.07
CA ALA A 72 -5.66 -2.46 2.71
C ALA A 72 -5.88 -1.06 3.28
N SER A 73 -5.14 -0.72 4.33
CA SER A 73 -5.12 0.59 4.97
C SER A 73 -4.26 1.57 4.18
N TYR A 74 -4.86 2.26 3.21
CA TYR A 74 -4.15 3.17 2.30
C TYR A 74 -3.47 4.34 3.04
N ASP A 75 -4.03 4.83 4.14
CA ASP A 75 -3.41 5.91 4.93
C ASP A 75 -2.11 5.46 5.60
N ILE A 76 -2.09 4.26 6.19
CA ILE A 76 -0.88 3.70 6.82
C ILE A 76 0.19 3.44 5.75
N ILE A 77 -0.21 2.88 4.60
CA ILE A 77 0.69 2.65 3.47
C ILE A 77 1.25 3.98 2.97
N ALA A 78 0.40 5.01 2.91
CA ALA A 78 0.81 6.33 2.46
C ALA A 78 1.81 6.99 3.42
N ASP A 79 1.61 6.85 4.73
CA ASP A 79 2.55 7.35 5.74
C ASP A 79 3.90 6.63 5.62
N ILE A 80 3.91 5.31 5.39
CA ILE A 80 5.13 4.53 5.17
C ILE A 80 5.87 5.05 3.92
N LEU A 81 5.17 5.22 2.80
CA LEU A 81 5.73 5.76 1.56
C LEU A 81 6.33 7.17 1.76
N ASP A 82 5.64 8.04 2.50
CA ASP A 82 6.12 9.38 2.83
C ASP A 82 7.45 9.32 3.60
N THR A 83 7.59 8.39 4.54
CA THR A 83 8.87 8.17 5.24
C THR A 83 9.98 7.59 4.38
N GLN A 84 9.64 6.93 3.27
CA GLN A 84 10.59 6.31 2.34
C GLN A 84 11.00 7.24 1.18
N GLY A 85 10.56 8.50 1.20
CA GLY A 85 10.92 9.48 0.18
C GLY A 85 9.91 9.62 -0.95
N TYR A 86 8.72 9.02 -0.80
CA TYR A 86 7.58 9.23 -1.69
C TYR A 86 6.61 10.22 -1.05
N PRO A 87 6.77 11.54 -1.24
CA PRO A 87 5.95 12.53 -0.54
C PRO A 87 4.49 12.51 -1.03
N ARG A 88 3.52 12.34 -0.11
CA ARG A 88 2.07 12.19 -0.41
C ARG A 88 1.47 13.32 -1.26
N ARG A 89 2.15 14.48 -1.33
CA ARG A 89 1.74 15.62 -2.16
C ARG A 89 1.93 15.38 -3.67
N LEU A 90 2.79 14.46 -4.07
CA LEU A 90 3.16 14.24 -5.49
C LEU A 90 2.43 13.06 -6.15
N TRP A 91 1.79 12.18 -5.37
CA TRP A 91 1.15 10.96 -5.89
C TRP A 91 -0.13 10.62 -5.13
N GLN A 92 -0.85 9.64 -5.65
CA GLN A 92 -1.97 8.96 -5.00
C GLN A 92 -1.84 7.43 -5.22
N ILE A 93 -2.27 6.63 -4.24
CA ILE A 93 -2.32 5.17 -4.38
C ILE A 93 -3.49 4.82 -5.30
N MET A 94 -3.20 4.15 -6.42
CA MET A 94 -4.19 3.60 -7.33
C MET A 94 -4.67 2.23 -6.83
N SER A 95 -3.74 1.34 -6.48
CA SER A 95 -4.06 -0.01 -6.04
C SER A 95 -2.97 -0.60 -5.16
N VAL A 96 -3.37 -1.49 -4.25
CA VAL A 96 -2.48 -2.32 -3.44
C VAL A 96 -2.77 -3.78 -3.74
N TRP A 97 -1.74 -4.58 -3.99
CA TRP A 97 -1.86 -5.99 -4.33
C TRP A 97 -0.74 -6.79 -3.68
N ILE A 98 -0.96 -8.09 -3.46
CA ILE A 98 0.06 -9.00 -2.93
C ILE A 98 0.67 -9.74 -4.13
N PRO A 99 1.99 -9.68 -4.36
CA PRO A 99 2.64 -10.23 -5.55
C PRO A 99 2.66 -11.76 -5.61
N VAL A 100 2.43 -12.42 -4.48
CA VAL A 100 2.34 -13.87 -4.41
C VAL A 100 1.10 -14.20 -3.58
N GLU A 101 0.12 -14.84 -4.19
CA GLU A 101 -1.01 -15.42 -3.45
C GLU A 101 -0.49 -16.51 -2.52
N ASN A 102 -0.98 -16.53 -1.27
CA ASN A 102 -0.50 -17.45 -0.22
C ASN A 102 -0.53 -18.93 -0.65
N ASP A 103 -1.44 -19.30 -1.54
CA ASP A 103 -1.59 -20.67 -2.02
C ASP A 103 -0.36 -21.13 -2.84
N LEU A 104 0.26 -20.23 -3.60
CA LEU A 104 1.48 -20.53 -4.38
C LEU A 104 2.74 -20.57 -3.51
N ALA A 105 2.76 -19.79 -2.41
CA ALA A 105 3.89 -19.75 -1.50
C ALA A 105 4.10 -21.09 -0.75
N ASN A 106 3.01 -21.84 -0.51
CA ASN A 106 3.06 -23.16 0.11
C ASN A 106 3.50 -24.29 -0.84
N GLU A 107 3.49 -24.06 -2.16
CA GLU A 107 3.96 -25.05 -3.14
C GLU A 107 5.44 -24.89 -3.51
N ILE A 108 6.02 -23.71 -3.27
CA ILE A 108 7.38 -23.37 -3.70
C ILE A 108 8.44 -23.60 -2.60
N PHE A 109 8.05 -23.64 -1.32
CA PHE A 109 8.96 -23.77 -0.17
C PHE A 109 8.70 -25.03 0.67
#